data_AF-A0A2T2SBI8-F1
#
_entry.id   AF-A0A2T2SBI8-F1
#
_cell.length_a   1.000
_cell.length_b   1.000
_cell.length_c   1.000
_cell.angle_alpha   90.00
_cell.angle_beta   90.00
_cell.angle_gamma   90.00
#
_symmetry.space_group_name_H-M   'P 1'
#
loop_
_entity.id
_entity.type
_entity.pdbx_description
1 polymer ?
#
loop_
_entity_poly.entity_id
_entity_poly.type
_entity_poly.pdbx_seq_one_letter_code
_entity_poly.pdbx_strand_id
1 'polypeptide(L)'
;ERYATETGHVPTVFLAPLGSPKMRSARANFARNVFGVAGFEVDKPLKFETPADAAMAAAEADADIVVLCSADEEYPEFAPALRSALDDQGLSPLLVVAGAPGRMNADVPADDFIHRGNLLLEKLEAFQESLGIRDEKAPAND
;
A
#
# COMPACT_ATOMS: atom_id res chain seq x y z
N GLU A 1 -12.68 3.49 -12.55
CA GLU A 1 -13.88 3.39 -13.42
C GLU A 1 -13.76 2.35 -14.54
N ARG A 2 -12.68 2.30 -15.35
CA ARG A 2 -12.53 1.29 -16.43
C ARG A 2 -12.56 -0.19 -15.96
N TYR A 3 -11.84 -0.56 -14.90
CA TYR A 3 -11.76 -1.96 -14.43
C TYR A 3 -13.12 -2.52 -14.00
N ALA A 4 -13.87 -1.79 -13.15
CA ALA A 4 -15.20 -2.20 -12.70
C ALA A 4 -16.24 -2.29 -13.84
N THR A 5 -16.04 -1.53 -14.93
CA THR A 5 -16.90 -1.59 -16.12
C THR A 5 -16.60 -2.83 -16.98
N GLU A 6 -15.38 -3.35 -16.92
CA GLU A 6 -14.93 -4.51 -17.70
C GLU A 6 -15.08 -5.84 -16.95
N THR A 7 -14.89 -5.86 -15.63
CA THR A 7 -14.96 -7.09 -14.81
C THR A 7 -16.26 -7.22 -14.00
N GLY A 8 -17.03 -6.13 -13.86
CA GLY A 8 -18.19 -6.08 -12.98
C GLY A 8 -17.85 -6.14 -11.48
N HIS A 9 -16.56 -6.15 -11.12
CA HIS A 9 -16.06 -6.23 -9.75
C HIS A 9 -15.27 -4.96 -9.41
N VAL A 10 -15.60 -4.35 -8.27
CA VAL A 10 -14.80 -3.26 -7.71
C VAL A 10 -13.73 -3.91 -6.84
N PRO A 11 -12.43 -3.74 -7.14
CA PRO A 11 -11.42 -4.46 -6.39
C PRO A 11 -11.40 -4.03 -4.92
N THR A 12 -11.30 -5.01 -4.05
CA THR A 12 -11.26 -4.82 -2.59
C THR A 12 -9.81 -4.70 -2.13
N VAL A 13 -9.50 -3.57 -1.49
CA VAL A 13 -8.19 -3.33 -0.87
C VAL A 13 -8.30 -3.53 0.63
N PHE A 14 -7.54 -4.46 1.17
CA PHE A 14 -7.50 -4.76 2.58
C PHE A 14 -6.22 -4.19 3.22
N LEU A 15 -6.38 -3.33 4.22
CA LEU A 15 -5.23 -2.82 4.98
C LEU A 15 -4.85 -3.81 6.09
N ALA A 16 -3.56 -4.15 6.19
CA ALA A 16 -3.00 -4.98 7.24
C ALA A 16 -2.05 -4.17 8.16
N PRO A 17 -2.58 -3.43 9.16
CA PRO A 17 -1.74 -2.66 10.08
C PRO A 17 -1.10 -3.56 11.13
N LEU A 18 0.22 -3.65 11.14
CA LEU A 18 1.01 -4.53 12.02
C LEU A 18 2.13 -3.75 12.70
N GLY A 19 2.52 -4.20 13.88
CA GLY A 19 3.67 -3.63 14.60
C GLY A 19 3.42 -2.24 15.21
N SER A 20 4.41 -1.36 15.09
CA SER A 20 4.47 -0.06 15.76
C SER A 20 3.19 0.80 15.57
N PRO A 21 2.48 1.20 16.66
CA PRO A 21 1.22 1.93 16.56
C PRO A 21 1.31 3.23 15.76
N LYS A 22 2.36 4.01 15.97
CA LYS A 22 2.56 5.30 15.27
C LYS A 22 2.73 5.08 13.77
N MET A 23 3.55 4.10 13.39
CA MET A 23 3.89 3.85 11.99
C MET A 23 2.74 3.17 11.25
N ARG A 24 2.15 2.12 11.84
CA ARG A 24 1.01 1.42 11.22
C ARG A 24 -0.17 2.35 10.99
N SER A 25 -0.50 3.23 11.94
CA SER A 25 -1.61 4.19 11.76
C SER A 25 -1.30 5.23 10.69
N ALA A 26 -0.08 5.77 10.66
CA ALA A 26 0.33 6.72 9.62
C ALA A 26 0.26 6.09 8.22
N ARG A 27 0.74 4.85 8.08
CA ARG A 27 0.79 4.14 6.79
C ARG A 27 -0.55 3.59 6.35
N ALA A 28 -1.39 3.12 7.27
CA ALA A 28 -2.77 2.75 6.96
C ALA A 28 -3.59 3.96 6.49
N ASN A 29 -3.42 5.12 7.12
CA ASN A 29 -4.08 6.35 6.65
C ASN A 29 -3.57 6.80 5.29
N PHE A 30 -2.27 6.66 5.05
CA PHE A 30 -1.67 6.94 3.75
C PHE A 30 -2.20 6.02 2.66
N ALA A 31 -2.13 4.71 2.85
CA ALA A 31 -2.65 3.70 1.93
C ALA A 31 -4.12 3.92 1.62
N ARG A 32 -4.93 4.16 2.65
CA ARG A 32 -6.36 4.50 2.47
C ARG A 32 -6.56 5.66 1.52
N ASN A 33 -5.80 6.75 1.69
CA ASN A 33 -5.99 7.93 0.85
C ASN A 33 -5.57 7.64 -0.60
N VAL A 34 -4.53 6.84 -0.81
CA VAL A 34 -4.05 6.46 -2.15
C VAL A 34 -5.10 5.65 -2.90
N PHE A 35 -5.54 4.54 -2.29
CA PHE A 35 -6.50 3.64 -2.92
C PHE A 35 -7.91 4.25 -2.97
N GLY A 36 -8.28 5.04 -1.95
CA GLY A 36 -9.56 5.76 -1.93
C GLY A 36 -9.65 6.83 -3.02
N VAL A 37 -8.58 7.57 -3.31
CA VAL A 37 -8.54 8.52 -4.45
C VAL A 37 -8.63 7.79 -5.79
N ALA A 38 -8.07 6.59 -5.88
CA ALA A 38 -8.17 5.74 -7.07
C ALA A 38 -9.54 5.05 -7.23
N GLY A 39 -10.45 5.21 -6.27
CA GLY A 39 -11.83 4.70 -6.32
C GLY A 39 -11.98 3.23 -5.93
N PHE A 40 -11.03 2.68 -5.18
CA PHE A 40 -11.12 1.33 -4.63
C PHE A 40 -11.95 1.30 -3.35
N GLU A 41 -12.61 0.18 -3.08
CA GLU A 41 -13.17 -0.11 -1.76
C GLU A 41 -12.03 -0.52 -0.83
N VAL A 42 -11.95 0.12 0.34
CA VAL A 42 -10.84 -0.08 1.28
C VAL A 42 -11.38 -0.54 2.62
N ASP A 43 -11.08 -1.78 3.01
CA ASP A 43 -11.30 -2.28 4.36
C ASP A 43 -10.18 -1.83 5.29
N LYS A 44 -10.56 -1.31 6.46
CA LYS A 44 -9.65 -0.68 7.42
C LYS A 44 -9.82 -1.27 8.83
N PRO A 45 -9.20 -2.42 9.08
CA PRO A 45 -8.90 -2.87 10.43
C PRO A 45 -8.03 -1.85 11.16
N LEU A 46 -8.17 -1.74 12.49
CA LEU A 46 -7.36 -0.83 13.31
C LEU A 46 -5.95 -1.36 13.59
N LYS A 47 -5.83 -2.68 13.77
CA LYS A 47 -4.58 -3.39 14.03
C LYS A 47 -4.78 -4.89 13.86
N PHE A 48 -3.70 -5.59 13.60
CA PHE A 48 -3.54 -7.02 13.85
C PHE A 48 -2.40 -7.25 14.83
N GLU A 49 -2.48 -8.34 15.57
CA GLU A 49 -1.38 -8.78 16.46
C GLU A 49 -0.36 -9.59 15.67
N THR A 50 -0.82 -10.41 14.71
CA THR A 50 0.04 -11.27 13.90
C THR A 50 -0.27 -11.19 12.39
N PRO A 51 0.69 -11.52 11.51
CA PRO A 51 0.44 -11.67 10.09
C PRO A 51 -0.63 -12.74 9.75
N ALA A 52 -0.74 -13.79 10.57
CA ALA A 52 -1.75 -14.83 10.39
C ALA A 52 -3.18 -14.30 10.61
N ASP A 53 -3.38 -13.48 11.65
CA ASP A 53 -4.68 -12.84 11.90
C ASP A 53 -5.06 -11.91 10.74
N ALA A 54 -4.10 -11.18 10.20
CA ALA A 54 -4.30 -10.29 9.05
C ALA A 54 -4.66 -11.08 7.79
N ALA A 55 -3.99 -12.21 7.52
CA ALA A 55 -4.27 -13.07 6.37
C ALA A 55 -5.66 -13.71 6.46
N MET A 56 -6.05 -14.19 7.64
CA MET A 56 -7.39 -14.75 7.86
C MET A 56 -8.48 -13.70 7.64
N ALA A 57 -8.31 -12.48 8.17
CA ALA A 57 -9.27 -11.40 7.93
C ALA A 57 -9.30 -10.94 6.47
N ALA A 58 -8.15 -10.93 5.78
CA ALA A 58 -8.10 -10.66 4.34
C ALA A 58 -8.84 -11.74 3.52
N ALA A 59 -8.83 -13.00 3.99
CA ALA A 59 -9.60 -14.09 3.41
C ALA A 59 -11.11 -13.89 3.53
N GLU A 60 -11.56 -13.53 4.73
CA GLU A 60 -12.97 -13.25 5.00
C GLU A 60 -13.48 -12.05 4.18
N ALA A 61 -12.59 -11.11 3.87
CA ALA A 61 -12.88 -9.93 3.05
C ALA A 61 -12.79 -10.18 1.53
N ASP A 62 -12.37 -11.38 1.09
CA ASP A 62 -12.12 -11.72 -0.32
C ASP A 62 -11.25 -10.65 -1.02
N ALA A 63 -10.15 -10.27 -0.35
CA ALA A 63 -9.34 -9.14 -0.77
C ALA A 63 -8.55 -9.42 -2.06
N ASP A 64 -8.66 -8.55 -3.06
CA ASP A 64 -7.83 -8.58 -4.26
C ASP A 64 -6.41 -8.05 -4.00
N ILE A 65 -6.30 -7.09 -3.07
CA ILE A 65 -5.05 -6.39 -2.72
C ILE A 65 -4.93 -6.36 -1.20
N VAL A 66 -3.77 -6.75 -0.68
CA VAL A 66 -3.44 -6.64 0.75
C VAL A 66 -2.29 -5.66 0.93
N VAL A 67 -2.50 -4.63 1.75
CA VAL A 67 -1.53 -3.55 1.98
C VAL A 67 -0.92 -3.64 3.36
N LEU A 68 0.34 -4.04 3.45
CA LEU A 68 1.09 -4.13 4.69
C LEU A 68 1.50 -2.74 5.20
N CYS A 69 0.96 -2.37 6.36
CA CYS A 69 1.17 -1.08 7.00
C CYS A 69 1.92 -1.26 8.33
N SER A 70 3.25 -1.11 8.33
CA SER A 70 4.10 -1.34 9.52
C SER A 70 5.27 -0.35 9.57
N ALA A 71 6.29 -0.45 10.43
CA ALA A 71 7.52 0.36 10.33
C ALA A 71 8.51 -0.22 9.28
N ASP A 72 9.50 0.58 8.84
CA ASP A 72 10.43 0.14 7.77
C ASP A 72 11.29 -1.04 8.20
N GLU A 73 11.67 -1.06 9.48
CA GLU A 73 12.46 -2.12 10.11
C GLU A 73 11.66 -3.41 10.36
N GLU A 74 10.33 -3.35 10.33
CA GLU A 74 9.42 -4.47 10.62
C GLU A 74 9.03 -5.24 9.35
N TYR A 75 9.16 -4.63 8.16
CA TYR A 75 8.77 -5.27 6.89
C TYR A 75 9.54 -6.54 6.52
N PRO A 76 10.87 -6.64 6.74
CA PRO A 76 11.60 -7.87 6.42
C PRO A 76 11.10 -9.10 7.18
N GLU A 77 10.47 -8.90 8.34
CA GLU A 77 9.84 -9.97 9.12
C GLU A 77 8.38 -10.18 8.72
N PHE A 78 7.59 -9.11 8.66
CA PHE A 78 6.15 -9.23 8.45
C PHE A 78 5.74 -9.54 7.01
N ALA A 79 6.46 -9.05 6.00
CA ALA A 79 6.11 -9.31 4.61
C ALA A 79 6.19 -10.80 4.23
N PRO A 80 7.31 -11.52 4.47
CA PRO A 80 7.35 -12.95 4.16
C PRO A 80 6.37 -13.76 5.02
N ALA A 81 6.20 -13.41 6.30
CA ALA A 81 5.25 -14.08 7.18
C ALA A 81 3.80 -13.88 6.72
N LEU A 82 3.44 -12.67 6.27
CA LEU A 82 2.12 -12.38 5.73
C LEU A 82 1.89 -13.11 4.40
N ARG A 83 2.89 -13.14 3.50
CA ARG A 83 2.79 -13.88 2.25
C ARG A 83 2.53 -15.36 2.49
N SER A 84 3.33 -15.98 3.36
CA SER A 84 3.13 -17.39 3.74
C SER A 84 1.74 -17.62 4.34
N ALA A 85 1.27 -16.73 5.22
CA ALA A 85 -0.03 -16.88 5.84
C ALA A 85 -1.20 -16.71 4.84
N LEU A 86 -1.05 -15.86 3.82
CA LEU A 86 -2.04 -15.74 2.73
C LEU A 86 -2.05 -17.01 1.87
N ASP A 87 -0.88 -17.54 1.54
CA ASP A 87 -0.74 -18.80 0.79
C ASP A 87 -1.39 -19.98 1.56
N ASP A 88 -1.23 -20.02 2.91
CA ASP A 88 -1.87 -21.03 3.78
C ASP A 88 -3.40 -20.94 3.78
N GLN A 89 -3.97 -19.75 3.54
CA GLN A 89 -5.40 -19.54 3.35
C GLN A 89 -5.86 -19.86 1.91
N GLY A 90 -4.95 -20.23 1.02
CA GLY A 90 -5.22 -20.46 -0.40
C GLY A 90 -5.47 -19.19 -1.20
N LEU A 91 -5.03 -18.03 -0.68
CA LEU A 91 -5.19 -16.73 -1.31
C LEU A 91 -3.90 -16.28 -2.00
N SER A 92 -4.04 -15.52 -3.07
CA SER A 92 -2.91 -14.92 -3.78
C SER A 92 -3.19 -13.47 -4.19
N PRO A 93 -3.52 -12.59 -3.23
CA PRO A 93 -3.76 -11.18 -3.53
C PRO A 93 -2.45 -10.49 -3.90
N LEU A 94 -2.55 -9.31 -4.52
CA LEU A 94 -1.38 -8.44 -4.67
C LEU A 94 -0.95 -7.94 -3.29
N LEU A 95 0.27 -8.31 -2.89
CA LEU A 95 0.86 -7.85 -1.63
C LEU A 95 1.61 -6.53 -1.86
N VAL A 96 1.06 -5.45 -1.30
CA VAL A 96 1.61 -4.10 -1.42
C VAL A 96 2.20 -3.65 -0.08
N VAL A 97 3.36 -3.00 -0.10
CA VAL A 97 3.98 -2.44 1.10
C VAL A 97 3.85 -0.92 1.14
N ALA A 98 3.35 -0.39 2.26
CA ALA A 98 3.21 1.06 2.49
C ALA A 98 4.51 1.72 3.00
N GLY A 99 5.59 1.59 2.24
CA GLY A 99 6.92 2.10 2.57
C GLY A 99 7.80 2.19 1.32
N ALA A 100 8.91 2.93 1.41
CA ALA A 100 9.84 3.06 0.30
C ALA A 100 10.89 1.93 0.37
N PRO A 101 11.10 1.14 -0.70
CA PRO A 101 12.01 0.00 -0.67
C PRO A 101 13.46 0.42 -0.31
N GLY A 102 13.91 1.59 -0.79
CA GLY A 102 15.24 2.13 -0.46
C GLY A 102 15.44 2.57 1.00
N ARG A 103 14.42 2.49 1.87
CA ARG A 103 14.54 2.73 3.31
C ARG A 103 14.59 1.45 4.13
N MET A 104 14.37 0.30 3.50
CA MET A 104 14.40 -1.00 4.14
C MET A 104 15.84 -1.53 4.12
N ASN A 105 16.23 -2.23 5.18
CA ASN A 105 17.58 -2.79 5.34
C ASN A 105 17.73 -4.19 4.72
N ALA A 106 16.67 -4.71 4.10
CA ALA A 106 16.62 -6.00 3.44
C ALA A 106 15.66 -5.95 2.26
N ASP A 107 15.76 -6.95 1.39
CA ASP A 107 14.80 -7.18 0.32
C ASP A 107 13.47 -7.65 0.93
N VAL A 108 12.37 -7.04 0.50
CA VAL A 108 11.05 -7.28 1.06
C VAL A 108 10.18 -7.89 -0.03
N PRO A 109 9.70 -9.14 0.15
CA PRO A 109 8.90 -9.82 -0.87
C PRO A 109 7.51 -9.19 -0.94
N ALA A 110 7.33 -8.27 -1.87
CA ALA A 110 6.09 -7.58 -2.17
C ALA A 110 5.93 -7.45 -3.70
N ASP A 111 4.69 -7.42 -4.16
CA ASP A 111 4.37 -7.22 -5.58
C ASP A 111 4.50 -5.73 -5.97
N ASP A 112 4.26 -4.80 -5.02
CA ASP A 112 4.45 -3.36 -5.24
C ASP A 112 4.69 -2.57 -3.93
N PHE A 113 5.13 -1.32 -4.06
CA PHE A 113 5.41 -0.39 -2.96
C PHE A 113 4.72 0.97 -3.18
N ILE A 114 3.96 1.41 -2.18
CA ILE A 114 3.40 2.76 -2.14
C ILE A 114 4.14 3.64 -1.14
N HIS A 115 4.65 4.78 -1.62
CA HIS A 115 5.31 5.78 -0.77
C HIS A 115 5.22 7.17 -1.43
N ARG A 116 5.50 8.23 -0.68
CA ARG A 116 5.30 9.63 -1.11
C ARG A 116 5.93 9.99 -2.47
N GLY A 117 6.98 9.31 -2.88
CA GLY A 117 7.64 9.51 -4.19
C GLY A 117 7.03 8.73 -5.35
N ASN A 118 6.18 7.73 -5.08
CA ASN A 118 5.58 6.82 -6.07
C ASN A 118 4.04 6.91 -6.11
N LEU A 119 3.41 7.77 -5.31
CA LEU A 119 1.95 7.86 -5.26
C LEU A 119 1.32 8.57 -6.45
N LEU A 120 2.05 9.56 -6.95
CA LEU A 120 1.44 10.67 -7.67
C LEU A 120 2.50 11.44 -8.47
N LEU A 121 3.79 11.14 -8.34
CA LEU A 121 4.83 11.97 -8.95
C LEU A 121 4.85 11.78 -10.47
N GLU A 122 4.80 10.54 -10.98
CA GLU A 122 4.69 10.29 -12.42
C GLU A 122 3.39 10.86 -13.03
N LYS A 123 2.30 10.97 -12.25
CA LYS A 123 1.03 11.52 -12.73
C LYS A 123 0.92 13.04 -12.54
N LEU A 124 1.44 13.60 -11.46
CA LEU A 124 1.45 15.04 -11.20
C LEU A 124 2.50 15.75 -12.03
N GLU A 125 3.69 15.18 -12.25
CA GLU A 125 4.67 15.76 -13.18
C GLU A 125 4.10 15.76 -14.59
N ALA A 126 3.47 14.66 -15.02
CA ALA A 126 2.75 14.62 -16.30
C ALA A 126 1.58 15.60 -16.38
N PHE A 127 0.81 15.81 -15.30
CA PHE A 127 -0.26 16.81 -15.27
C PHE A 127 0.26 18.25 -15.20
N GLN A 128 1.32 18.52 -14.44
CA GLN A 128 1.96 19.83 -14.34
C GLN A 128 2.63 20.20 -15.67
N GLU A 129 3.27 19.25 -16.35
CA GLU A 129 3.83 19.40 -17.69
C GLU A 129 2.72 19.61 -18.74
N SER A 130 1.65 18.81 -18.68
CA SER A 130 0.48 18.96 -19.57
C SER A 130 -0.32 20.25 -19.34
N LEU A 131 -0.24 20.85 -18.13
CA LEU A 131 -0.92 22.09 -17.77
C LEU A 131 0.01 23.32 -17.82
N GLY A 132 1.28 23.16 -18.20
CA GLY A 132 2.24 24.25 -18.37
C GLY A 132 2.72 24.91 -17.07
N ILE A 133 2.53 24.24 -15.93
CA ILE A 133 2.91 24.76 -14.61
C ILE A 133 4.36 24.34 -14.37
N ARG A 134 5.31 25.17 -14.80
CA ARG A 134 6.70 25.10 -14.30
C ARG A 134 6.77 25.88 -13.00
N ASP A 135 7.30 25.27 -11.95
CA ASP A 135 7.83 26.02 -10.80
C ASP A 135 8.93 26.96 -11.31
N GLU A 136 8.59 28.23 -11.46
CA GLU A 136 9.60 29.26 -11.67
C GLU A 136 10.30 29.51 -10.33
N LYS A 137 11.57 29.08 -10.27
CA LYS A 137 12.63 29.36 -9.26
C LYS A 137 12.54 28.61 -7.93
N ALA A 138 13.36 27.57 -7.82
CA ALA A 138 14.22 27.45 -6.64
C ALA A 138 15.40 28.44 -6.83
N PRO A 139 15.64 29.42 -5.94
CA PRO A 139 16.90 30.14 -5.96
C PRO A 139 18.02 29.16 -5.60
N ALA A 140 19.05 29.10 -6.44
CA ALA A 140 20.35 28.58 -6.06
C ALA A 140 20.80 29.34 -4.80
N ASN A 141 21.06 28.62 -3.72
CA ASN A 141 21.67 29.19 -2.53
C ASN A 141 23.11 28.68 -2.46
N ASP A 142 24.01 29.62 -2.75
CA ASP A 142 25.49 29.66 -2.67
C ASP A 142 26.32 28.57 -3.38
#